data_AF-A0A731NDN5-F1
#
_entry.id   AF-A0A731NDN5-F1
#
_cell.length_a   1.000
_cell.length_b   1.000
_cell.length_c   1.000
_cell.angle_alpha   90.00
_cell.angle_beta   90.00
_cell.angle_gamma   90.00
#
_symmetry.space_group_name_H-M   'P 1'
#
loop_
_entity.id
_entity.type
_entity.pdbx_description
1 polymer ?
#
loop_
_entity_poly.entity_id
_entity_poly.type
_entity_poly.pdbx_seq_one_letter_code
_entity_poly.pdbx_strand_id
1 'polypeptide(L)' 'MVNNTELNILKLLASRDDVNWTWYNLDRAMTSRKMDGVGNVVRLINNLSKAGLVDIVARTPSEMDYYRVSAQGH' A
#
# COMPACT_ATOMS: atom_id res chain seq x y z
N MET A 1 1.34 -9.54 -13.63
CA MET A 1 2.73 -9.56 -13.11
C MET A 1 2.96 -8.27 -12.36
N VAL A 2 3.45 -8.34 -11.13
CA VAL A 2 3.73 -7.16 -10.29
C VAL A 2 4.96 -6.44 -10.84
N ASN A 3 4.88 -5.11 -10.99
CA ASN A 3 6.03 -4.32 -11.44
C ASN A 3 6.93 -3.88 -10.28
N ASN A 4 8.11 -3.31 -10.58
CA ASN A 4 9.06 -2.88 -9.53
C ASN A 4 8.47 -1.85 -8.56
N THR A 5 7.62 -0.93 -9.03
CA THR A 5 6.96 0.06 -8.18
C THR A 5 6.01 -0.61 -7.19
N GLU A 6 5.16 -1.50 -7.68
CA GLU A 6 4.23 -2.28 -6.87
C GLU A 6 4.98 -3.20 -5.88
N LEU A 7 6.10 -3.81 -6.28
CA LEU A 7 6.94 -4.61 -5.39
C LEU A 7 7.58 -3.76 -4.28
N ASN A 8 8.03 -2.54 -4.59
CA ASN A 8 8.58 -1.63 -3.60
C ASN A 8 7.52 -1.14 -2.60
N ILE A 9 6.28 -0.93 -3.05
CA ILE A 9 5.14 -0.64 -2.18
C ILE A 9 4.86 -1.83 -1.26
N LEU A 10 4.85 -3.05 -1.79
CA LEU A 10 4.63 -4.26 -0.99
C LEU A 10 5.68 -4.41 0.12
N LYS A 11 6.97 -4.17 -0.20
CA LYS A 11 8.06 -4.14 0.78
C LYS A 11 7.91 -3.03 1.82
N LEU A 12 7.42 -1.85 1.41
CA LEU A 12 7.17 -0.74 2.33
C LEU A 12 6.03 -1.08 3.31
N LEU A 13 4.92 -1.65 2.84
CA LEU A 13 3.85 -2.15 3.68
C LEU A 13 4.35 -3.22 4.67
N ALA A 14 5.14 -4.19 4.18
CA ALA A 14 5.71 -5.25 4.99
C ALA A 14 6.74 -4.77 6.03
N SER A 15 7.32 -3.57 5.85
CA SER A 15 8.38 -3.07 6.73
C SER A 15 7.89 -2.65 8.12
N ARG A 16 6.57 -2.44 8.28
CA ARG A 16 5.94 -2.03 9.53
C ARG A 16 4.50 -2.54 9.60
N ASP A 17 4.29 -3.56 10.42
CA ASP A 17 2.99 -4.15 10.75
C ASP A 17 2.19 -3.32 11.77
N ASP A 18 2.88 -2.45 12.52
CA ASP A 18 2.31 -1.55 13.53
C ASP A 18 1.65 -0.28 12.95
N VAL A 19 1.78 -0.06 11.64
CA VAL A 19 1.25 1.14 10.96
C VAL A 19 -0.01 0.79 10.17
N ASN A 20 -1.10 1.51 10.46
CA ASN A 20 -2.25 1.55 9.57
C ASN A 20 -1.91 2.44 8.36
N TRP A 21 -1.40 1.83 7.29
CA TRP A 21 -1.01 2.55 6.07
C TRP A 21 -2.24 3.05 5.32
N THR A 22 -2.54 4.34 5.38
CA THR A 22 -3.56 4.98 4.54
C THR A 22 -2.93 5.44 3.22
N TRP A 23 -3.73 5.79 2.22
CA TRP A 23 -3.18 6.38 0.99
C TRP A 23 -2.29 7.59 1.29
N TYR A 24 -2.65 8.40 2.28
CA TYR A 24 -1.96 9.64 2.61
C TYR A 24 -0.58 9.38 3.24
N ASN A 25 -0.51 8.55 4.28
CA ASN A 25 0.76 8.31 4.95
C ASN A 25 1.70 7.42 4.11
N LEU A 26 1.14 6.57 3.25
CA LEU A 26 1.89 5.76 2.30
C LEU A 26 2.51 6.64 1.20
N ASP A 27 1.74 7.57 0.63
CA ASP A 27 2.24 8.51 -0.38
C ASP A 27 3.34 9.44 0.16
N ARG A 28 3.17 9.91 1.40
CA ARG A 28 4.21 10.65 2.15
C ARG A 28 5.48 9.80 2.33
N ALA A 29 5.36 8.56 2.77
CA ALA A 29 6.50 7.68 2.97
C ALA A 29 7.23 7.38 1.65
N MET A 30 6.48 7.15 0.57
CA MET A 30 7.03 6.98 -0.78
C MET A 30 7.79 8.23 -1.23
N THR A 31 7.22 9.43 -1.00
CA THR A 31 7.87 10.72 -1.31
C THR A 31 9.19 10.87 -0.56
N SER A 32 9.20 10.64 0.75
CA SER A 32 10.42 10.73 1.58
C SER A 32 11.50 9.74 1.15
N ARG A 33 11.11 8.58 0.62
CA ARG A 33 12.02 7.53 0.12
C ARG A 33 12.38 7.69 -1.35
N LYS A 34 11.91 8.75 -2.04
CA LYS A 34 12.08 8.99 -3.48
C LYS A 34 11.65 7.77 -4.33
N MET A 35 10.56 7.13 -3.92
CA MET A 35 10.00 5.98 -4.63
C MET A 35 9.18 6.44 -5.85
N ASP A 36 9.16 5.63 -6.90
CA ASP A 36 8.26 5.82 -8.03
C ASP A 36 6.79 5.64 -7.60
N GLY A 37 5.87 6.22 -8.35
CA GLY A 37 4.43 6.02 -8.15
C GLY A 37 3.78 6.93 -7.11
N VAL A 38 4.50 7.93 -6.58
CA VAL A 38 3.91 9.04 -5.79
C VAL A 38 2.76 9.69 -6.58
N GLY A 39 1.68 10.02 -5.88
CA GLY A 39 0.42 10.51 -6.43
C GLY A 39 -0.47 9.43 -7.06
N ASN A 40 0.01 8.18 -7.18
CA ASN A 40 -0.72 7.07 -7.79
C ASN A 40 -0.98 5.90 -6.83
N VAL A 41 -0.81 6.11 -5.52
CA VAL A 41 -0.89 5.06 -4.49
C VAL A 41 -2.17 4.24 -4.58
N VAL A 42 -3.33 4.88 -4.66
CA VAL A 42 -4.63 4.17 -4.72
C VAL A 42 -4.69 3.22 -5.91
N ARG A 43 -4.22 3.66 -7.10
CA ARG A 43 -4.20 2.82 -8.30
C ARG A 43 -3.28 1.61 -8.12
N LEU A 44 -2.10 1.83 -7.54
CA LEU A 44 -1.08 0.79 -7.34
C LEU A 44 -1.53 -0.23 -6.27
N ILE A 45 -2.15 0.23 -5.19
CA ILE A 45 -2.75 -0.63 -4.16
C ILE A 45 -3.91 -1.45 -4.73
N ASN A 46 -4.77 -0.85 -5.55
CA ASN A 46 -5.87 -1.57 -6.20
C ASN A 46 -5.34 -2.68 -7.12
N ASN A 47 -4.24 -2.45 -7.83
CA ASN A 47 -3.59 -3.50 -8.64
C ASN A 47 -3.04 -4.63 -7.77
N LEU A 48 -2.34 -4.29 -6.68
CA LEU A 48 -1.81 -5.27 -5.72
C LEU A 48 -2.92 -6.08 -5.04
N SER A 49 -4.03 -5.44 -4.70
CA SER A 49 -5.20 -6.09 -4.11
C SER A 49 -5.90 -7.02 -5.10
N LYS A 50 -6.07 -6.60 -6.36
CA LYS A 50 -6.55 -7.48 -7.45
C LYS A 50 -5.63 -8.68 -7.68
N ALA A 51 -4.33 -8.53 -7.44
CA ALA A 51 -3.36 -9.62 -7.49
C ALA A 51 -3.36 -10.50 -6.22
N GLY A 52 -4.17 -10.18 -5.21
CA GLY A 52 -4.27 -10.92 -3.96
C GLY A 52 -3.16 -10.62 -2.95
N LEU A 53 -2.33 -9.59 -3.15
CA LEU A 53 -1.11 -9.33 -2.37
C LEU A 53 -1.29 -8.29 -1.25
N VAL A 54 -2.35 -7.49 -1.32
CA VAL A 54 -2.66 -6.44 -0.34
C VAL A 54 -4.14 -6.49 0.01
N ASP A 55 -4.44 -6.45 1.30
CA ASP A 55 -5.79 -6.26 1.80
C ASP A 55 -6.08 -4.76 1.94
N ILE A 56 -7.25 -4.33 1.50
CA ILE A 56 -7.81 -3.01 1.81
C ILE A 56 -8.79 -3.21 2.96
N VAL A 57 -8.45 -2.66 4.13
CA VAL A 57 -9.27 -2.79 5.33
C VAL A 57 -10.11 -1.54 5.50
N ALA A 58 -11.42 -1.71 5.27
CA ALA A 58 -12.40 -0.64 5.40
C ALA A 58 -12.53 -0.19 6.86
N ARG A 59 -12.60 1.12 7.07
CA ARG A 59 -12.93 1.71 8.37
C ARG A 59 -14.32 2.36 8.35
N THR A 60 -14.73 2.92 9.49
CA THR A 60 -15.96 3.71 9.57
C THR A 60 -15.94 4.87 8.57
N PRO A 61 -17.09 5.38 8.09
CA PRO A 61 -17.16 6.36 7.00
C PRO A 61 -16.35 7.66 7.21
N SER A 62 -16.02 8.02 8.45
CA SER A 62 -15.22 9.19 8.82
C SER A 62 -13.71 8.93 8.84
N GLU A 63 -13.26 7.68 8.66
CA GLU A 63 -11.86 7.28 8.72
C GLU A 63 -11.40 6.73 7.37
N MET A 64 -10.14 6.97 7.02
CA MET A 64 -9.57 6.45 5.78
C MET A 64 -9.33 4.94 5.91
N ASP A 65 -9.65 4.19 4.86
CA ASP A 65 -9.21 2.82 4.70
C ASP A 65 -7.68 2.72 4.84
N TYR A 66 -7.23 1.56 5.32
CA TYR A 66 -5.82 1.28 5.43
C TYR A 66 -5.45 -0.03 4.73
N TYR A 67 -4.17 -0.17 4.43
CA TYR A 67 -3.61 -1.23 3.61
C TYR A 67 -2.67 -2.07 4.44
N ARG A 68 -2.72 -3.38 4.24
CA ARG A 68 -1.75 -4.32 4.82
C ARG A 68 -1.41 -5.39 3.81
N VAL A 69 -0.24 -5.98 3.96
CA VAL A 69 0.15 -7.14 3.14
C VAL A 69 -0.79 -8.31 3.47
N SER A 70 -1.30 -8.98 2.44
CA SER A 70 -2.12 -10.18 2.61
C SER A 70 -1.23 -11.39 2.95
N ALA A 71 -1.83 -12.51 3.32
CA ALA A 71 -1.09 -13.76 3.53
C ALA A 71 -0.30 -14.21 2.28
N GLN A 72 -0.78 -13.92 1.07
CA GLN A 72 -0.09 -14.26 -0.19
C GLN A 72 1.02 -13.27 -0.54
N GLY A 73 0.99 -12.05 0.01
CA GLY A 73 1.99 -11.03 -0.25
C GLY A 73 3.24 -11.13 0.61
N HIS A 74 3.25 -11.99 1.63
CA HIS A 74 4.41 -12.35 2.45
C HIS A 74 5.23 -13.47 1.81
#